data_AF-A0A926YYL7-F1
#
_entry.id   AF-A0A926YYL7-F1
#
_cell.length_a   1.000
_cell.length_b   1.000
_cell.length_c   1.000
_cell.angle_alpha   90.00
_cell.angle_beta   90.00
_cell.angle_gamma   90.00
#
_symmetry.space_group_name_H-M   'P 1'
#
loop_
_entity.id
_entity.type
_entity.pdbx_description
1 polymer ?
#
loop_
_entity_poly.entity_id
_entity_poly.type
_entity_poly.pdbx_seq_one_letter_code
_entity_poly.pdbx_strand_id
1 'polypeptide(L)'
;MRGHSQAVFGIFQGATPDAESRQALARVREPVPRFVWAAPFGPGKIGNGSCHYQDVAISTAKGIKYNIALLKEVDFDLDAQSDPITLRTWARMAARVNTSMWNYREELRRGLETEGHQVAIVTADLTQILTSDFLALCTELSDLLGKEVITQALLQDLKQGILQFPGYEYLGRQHDPIICEQVKTHIVAVRDQNKQQEAIAVASAPDITATEYETLKDQRAKTLEERHVERKHELQRRYPTAITPELKLKDDEGWYPKLRLHYYLTHDPAFVRFRDRKEWQGHIDRGTGKVALQDVRLLTAQVEALRGLSLLSLLDPTREVRAIDPDVQQLARYCMQFSRDIKTLFGLTITEKMKPIEVVQALLSRLGIKLACIGRDVADDGRRGGLRVYQYQPPSDGRAAIFAQWQQQDDLALQGERAAQTALCPALIPTASDPPPDMYEVNHSTSGLRQAEATSQTEQRKLLPSVKLVVDRLAQPVKQACHSGVMQVSNASAHLKQLSDRPEPITNLDVVLPHQLGNSS
;
A
#
# COMPACT_ATOMS: atom_id res chain seq x y z
N MET A 1 -29.03 -3.14 32.85
CA MET A 1 -29.68 -4.29 32.19
C MET A 1 -28.87 -5.53 32.55
N ARG A 2 -29.35 -6.37 33.47
CA ARG A 2 -28.75 -7.68 33.78
C ARG A 2 -29.72 -8.77 33.28
N GLY A 3 -29.24 -9.81 32.60
CA GLY A 3 -30.01 -11.01 32.26
C GLY A 3 -30.70 -10.99 30.88
N HIS A 4 -30.31 -10.08 29.98
CA HIS A 4 -30.89 -10.03 28.63
C HIS A 4 -30.19 -10.93 27.61
N SER A 5 -28.91 -11.26 27.84
CA SER A 5 -28.12 -12.04 26.89
C SER A 5 -27.83 -13.42 27.47
N GLN A 6 -28.10 -14.47 26.71
CA GLN A 6 -27.78 -15.86 27.11
C GLN A 6 -26.43 -16.31 26.55
N ALA A 7 -26.00 -15.71 25.44
CA ALA A 7 -24.72 -15.95 24.79
C ALA A 7 -24.34 -14.74 23.94
N VAL A 8 -23.07 -14.66 23.55
CA VAL A 8 -22.53 -13.66 22.61
C VAL A 8 -21.87 -14.40 21.45
N PHE A 9 -22.17 -13.97 20.23
CA PHE A 9 -21.56 -14.49 19.01
C PHE A 9 -20.71 -13.40 18.36
N GLY A 10 -19.42 -13.68 18.14
CA GLY A 10 -18.48 -12.78 17.49
C GLY A 10 -17.98 -13.38 16.18
N ILE A 11 -18.17 -12.68 15.06
CA ILE A 11 -17.63 -13.08 13.76
C ILE A 11 -16.70 -11.98 13.28
N PHE A 12 -15.39 -12.24 13.33
CA PHE A 12 -14.38 -11.24 13.06
C PHE A 12 -13.54 -11.60 11.84
N GLN A 13 -13.73 -10.87 10.74
CA GLN A 13 -12.97 -11.04 9.51
C GLN A 13 -11.60 -10.34 9.50
N GLY A 14 -11.20 -9.70 10.62
CA GLY A 14 -9.97 -8.93 10.71
C GLY A 14 -10.02 -7.60 9.96
N ALA A 15 -11.21 -6.97 9.85
CA ALA A 15 -11.35 -5.62 9.30
C ALA A 15 -10.75 -4.55 10.23
N THR A 16 -10.71 -4.83 11.53
CA THR A 16 -10.09 -4.02 12.58
C THR A 16 -9.15 -4.88 13.44
N PRO A 17 -8.15 -4.29 14.12
CA PRO A 17 -7.22 -5.02 15.00
C PRO A 17 -7.92 -5.87 16.06
N ASP A 18 -7.28 -6.95 16.48
CA ASP A 18 -7.78 -7.88 17.51
C ASP A 18 -8.23 -7.15 18.77
N ALA A 19 -7.51 -6.09 19.17
CA ALA A 19 -7.82 -5.30 20.36
C ALA A 19 -9.20 -4.65 20.29
N GLU A 20 -9.63 -4.19 19.12
CA GLU A 20 -10.97 -3.63 18.92
C GLU A 20 -12.04 -4.72 18.97
N SER A 21 -11.73 -5.90 18.46
CA SER A 21 -12.63 -7.06 18.52
C SER A 21 -12.80 -7.58 19.95
N ARG A 22 -11.72 -7.63 20.75
CA ARG A 22 -11.79 -7.91 22.19
C ARG A 22 -12.61 -6.86 22.91
N GLN A 23 -12.37 -5.59 22.62
CA GLN A 23 -13.17 -4.50 23.18
C GLN A 23 -14.66 -4.65 22.83
N ALA A 24 -15.00 -5.05 21.60
CA ALA A 24 -16.37 -5.31 21.19
C ALA A 24 -17.01 -6.46 21.99
N LEU A 25 -16.29 -7.56 22.20
CA LEU A 25 -16.74 -8.70 23.04
C LEU A 25 -16.95 -8.29 24.51
N ALA A 26 -16.11 -7.40 25.03
CA ALA A 26 -16.15 -6.92 26.41
C ALA A 26 -17.30 -5.91 26.67
N ARG A 27 -17.98 -5.40 25.64
CA ARG A 27 -19.13 -4.49 25.81
C ARG A 27 -20.28 -5.16 26.56
N VAL A 28 -20.49 -6.46 26.33
CA VAL A 28 -21.38 -7.27 27.16
C VAL A 28 -20.59 -7.68 28.40
N ARG A 29 -20.95 -7.12 29.56
CA ARG A 29 -20.23 -7.35 30.82
C ARG A 29 -20.70 -8.59 31.57
N GLU A 30 -21.81 -9.19 31.15
CA GLU A 30 -22.36 -10.39 31.77
C GLU A 30 -21.45 -11.60 31.53
N PRO A 31 -21.31 -12.51 32.51
CA PRO A 31 -20.49 -13.72 32.40
C PRO A 31 -21.23 -14.79 31.59
N VAL A 32 -21.51 -14.48 30.32
CA VAL A 32 -22.22 -15.36 29.38
C VAL A 32 -21.24 -16.05 28.44
N PRO A 33 -21.55 -17.25 27.93
CA PRO A 33 -20.70 -17.92 26.94
C PRO A 33 -20.51 -17.04 25.69
N ARG A 34 -19.27 -17.01 25.19
CA ARG A 34 -18.86 -16.24 24.00
C ARG A 34 -18.36 -17.22 22.94
N PHE A 35 -19.08 -17.31 21.82
CA PHE A 35 -18.70 -18.12 20.67
C PHE A 35 -18.09 -17.21 19.62
N VAL A 36 -16.79 -17.39 19.36
CA VAL A 36 -16.02 -16.49 18.52
C VAL A 36 -15.45 -17.24 17.32
N TRP A 37 -15.77 -16.75 16.13
CA TRP A 37 -15.07 -17.10 14.91
C TRP A 37 -14.17 -15.94 14.49
N ALA A 38 -12.91 -16.24 14.19
CA ALA A 38 -11.96 -15.26 13.70
C ALA A 38 -11.22 -15.77 12.45
N ALA A 39 -11.08 -14.90 11.46
CA ALA A 39 -10.24 -15.16 10.29
C ALA A 39 -8.78 -15.39 10.72
N PRO A 40 -8.00 -16.25 10.02
CA PRO A 40 -6.60 -16.45 10.37
C PRO A 40 -5.77 -15.16 10.29
N PHE A 41 -6.06 -14.31 9.29
CA PHE A 41 -5.42 -13.03 9.04
C PHE A 41 -6.45 -11.97 8.65
N GLY A 42 -6.12 -10.71 8.91
CA GLY A 42 -6.89 -9.54 8.48
C GLY A 42 -6.40 -8.98 7.12
N PRO A 43 -7.30 -8.47 6.26
CA PRO A 43 -6.91 -7.95 4.95
C PRO A 43 -6.18 -6.59 5.00
N GLY A 44 -6.47 -5.72 5.98
CA GLY A 44 -5.98 -4.34 6.00
C GLY A 44 -4.65 -4.18 6.77
N LYS A 45 -3.58 -3.77 6.09
CA LYS A 45 -2.30 -3.43 6.74
C LYS A 45 -1.98 -1.95 6.53
N ILE A 46 -1.27 -1.35 7.49
CA ILE A 46 -0.86 0.05 7.46
C ILE A 46 0.55 0.18 6.87
N GLY A 47 0.75 1.18 6.00
CA GLY A 47 2.03 1.45 5.34
C GLY A 47 2.44 0.29 4.43
N ASN A 48 3.69 -0.17 4.56
CA ASN A 48 4.20 -1.32 3.81
C ASN A 48 3.78 -2.69 4.38
N GLY A 49 3.01 -2.70 5.48
CA GLY A 49 2.55 -3.90 6.16
C GLY A 49 3.58 -4.62 7.03
N SER A 50 4.76 -4.02 7.30
CA SER A 50 5.76 -4.61 8.20
C SER A 50 5.28 -4.56 9.66
N CYS A 51 5.62 -5.61 10.41
CA CYS A 51 5.46 -5.66 11.87
C CYS A 51 6.62 -4.94 12.60
N HIS A 52 7.59 -4.41 11.85
CA HIS A 52 8.71 -3.64 12.40
C HIS A 52 8.56 -2.16 12.04
N TYR A 53 8.48 -1.31 13.07
CA TYR A 53 8.17 0.11 12.87
C TYR A 53 9.23 0.86 12.04
N GLN A 54 10.49 0.42 12.10
CA GLN A 54 11.55 1.06 11.31
C GLN A 54 11.30 0.88 9.81
N ASP A 55 10.89 -0.32 9.37
CA ASP A 55 10.58 -0.55 7.96
C ASP A 55 9.39 0.29 7.49
N VAL A 56 8.36 0.44 8.35
CA VAL A 56 7.19 1.27 8.06
C VAL A 56 7.61 2.74 7.90
N ALA A 57 8.41 3.26 8.84
CA ALA A 57 8.89 4.65 8.79
C ALA A 57 9.81 4.90 7.59
N ILE A 58 10.79 4.02 7.37
CA ILE A 58 11.76 4.12 6.26
C ILE A 58 11.05 4.08 4.92
N SER A 59 10.14 3.12 4.70
CA SER A 59 9.42 3.01 3.42
C SER A 59 8.53 4.22 3.14
N THR A 60 7.86 4.76 4.17
CA THR A 60 7.04 5.96 4.07
C THR A 60 7.88 7.18 3.72
N ALA A 61 8.95 7.45 4.47
CA ALA A 61 9.86 8.56 4.20
C ALA A 61 10.53 8.44 2.81
N LYS A 62 10.90 7.22 2.41
CA LYS A 62 11.50 6.93 1.11
C LYS A 62 10.56 7.27 -0.06
N GLY A 63 9.27 6.90 0.03
CA GLY A 63 8.28 7.25 -0.98
C GLY A 63 8.11 8.76 -1.16
N ILE A 64 8.13 9.52 -0.07
CA ILE A 64 8.05 10.98 -0.11
C ILE A 64 9.34 11.60 -0.64
N LYS A 65 10.51 11.10 -0.21
CA LYS A 65 11.82 11.56 -0.69
C LYS A 65 11.95 11.42 -2.21
N TYR A 66 11.41 10.35 -2.82
CA TYR A 66 11.37 10.21 -4.27
C TYR A 66 10.61 11.33 -4.96
N ASN A 67 9.47 11.73 -4.40
CA ASN A 67 8.66 12.78 -4.99
C ASN A 67 9.30 14.16 -4.81
N ILE A 68 9.76 14.50 -3.60
CA ILE A 68 10.42 15.80 -3.34
C ILE A 68 11.65 15.98 -4.24
N ALA A 69 12.48 14.94 -4.41
CA ALA A 69 13.66 15.02 -5.27
C ALA A 69 13.34 15.33 -6.74
N LEU A 70 12.12 15.06 -7.20
CA LEU A 70 11.65 15.35 -8.56
C LEU A 70 10.96 16.72 -8.66
N LEU A 71 10.53 17.29 -7.53
CA LEU A 71 10.01 18.65 -7.44
C LEU A 71 11.18 19.63 -7.28
N LYS A 72 11.85 19.94 -8.39
CA LYS A 72 13.09 20.77 -8.46
C LYS A 72 13.03 22.14 -7.77
N GLU A 73 11.83 22.66 -7.47
CA GLU A 73 11.59 23.99 -6.90
C GLU A 73 11.10 23.93 -5.45
N VAL A 74 11.09 22.75 -4.83
CA VAL A 74 10.73 22.56 -3.43
C VAL A 74 12.02 22.55 -2.61
N ASP A 75 12.37 23.67 -2.00
CA ASP A 75 13.42 23.76 -0.99
C ASP A 75 12.88 23.25 0.36
N PHE A 76 12.87 21.92 0.52
CA PHE A 76 12.36 21.27 1.71
C PHE A 76 13.43 20.39 2.34
N ASP A 77 13.85 20.77 3.55
CA ASP A 77 14.68 19.94 4.40
C ASP A 77 13.77 18.93 5.13
N LEU A 78 13.75 17.71 4.60
CA LEU A 78 12.96 16.61 5.14
C LEU A 78 13.23 16.36 6.63
N ASP A 79 14.46 16.51 7.06
CA ASP A 79 14.86 16.21 8.44
C ASP A 79 14.49 17.37 9.38
N ALA A 80 14.53 18.62 8.91
CA ALA A 80 14.13 19.78 9.70
C ALA A 80 12.60 19.99 9.77
N GLN A 81 11.88 19.66 8.68
CA GLN A 81 10.45 19.99 8.52
C GLN A 81 9.52 18.79 8.76
N SER A 82 10.05 17.57 8.88
CA SER A 82 9.31 16.45 9.48
C SER A 82 9.61 16.34 10.98
N ASP A 83 8.61 15.98 11.79
CA ASP A 83 8.86 15.64 13.19
C ASP A 83 9.18 14.12 13.29
N PRO A 84 10.43 13.74 13.58
CA PRO A 84 10.81 12.33 13.66
C PRO A 84 10.09 11.57 14.78
N ILE A 85 9.63 12.25 15.82
CA ILE A 85 8.87 11.64 16.94
C ILE A 85 7.48 11.25 16.45
N THR A 86 6.80 12.13 15.70
CA THR A 86 5.46 11.84 15.16
C THR A 86 5.48 10.66 14.20
N LEU A 87 6.41 10.65 13.24
CA LEU A 87 6.54 9.55 12.27
C LEU A 87 6.88 8.23 12.98
N ARG A 88 7.80 8.26 13.94
CA ARG A 88 8.16 7.08 14.74
C ARG A 88 6.98 6.55 15.54
N THR A 89 6.20 7.44 16.16
CA THR A 89 5.04 7.07 16.98
C THR A 89 3.96 6.45 16.12
N TRP A 90 3.62 7.10 15.00
CA TRP A 90 2.69 6.54 14.00
C TRP A 90 3.17 5.16 13.53
N ALA A 91 4.45 5.03 13.17
CA ALA A 91 5.00 3.77 12.66
C ALA A 91 4.98 2.64 13.70
N ARG A 92 5.17 2.95 15.00
CA ARG A 92 5.02 1.97 16.09
C ARG A 92 3.58 1.49 16.20
N MET A 93 2.61 2.39 16.10
CA MET A 93 1.19 2.03 16.12
C MET A 93 0.81 1.20 14.89
N ALA A 94 1.29 1.59 13.71
CA ALA A 94 1.10 0.85 12.47
C ALA A 94 1.68 -0.57 12.55
N ALA A 95 2.90 -0.73 13.08
CA ALA A 95 3.54 -2.03 13.27
C ALA A 95 2.74 -2.94 14.21
N ARG A 96 2.20 -2.41 15.32
CA ARG A 96 1.32 -3.16 16.23
C ARG A 96 0.04 -3.64 15.53
N VAL A 97 -0.60 -2.75 14.77
CA VAL A 97 -1.76 -3.11 13.93
C VAL A 97 -1.37 -4.19 12.93
N ASN A 98 -0.23 -4.08 12.26
CA ASN A 98 0.22 -5.05 11.28
C ASN A 98 0.46 -6.43 11.91
N THR A 99 1.07 -6.51 13.10
CA THR A 99 1.23 -7.79 13.84
C THR A 99 -0.12 -8.45 14.08
N SER A 100 -1.09 -7.68 14.59
CA SER A 100 -2.46 -8.14 14.78
C SER A 100 -3.07 -8.62 13.45
N MET A 101 -2.88 -7.89 12.36
CA MET A 101 -3.45 -8.23 11.06
C MET A 101 -2.83 -9.48 10.42
N TRP A 102 -1.53 -9.73 10.64
CA TRP A 102 -0.87 -10.92 10.09
C TRP A 102 -1.27 -12.20 10.82
N ASN A 103 -1.42 -12.14 12.14
CA ASN A 103 -1.71 -13.30 12.99
C ASN A 103 -3.05 -13.14 13.73
N TYR A 104 -4.08 -12.66 13.03
CA TYR A 104 -5.30 -12.14 13.65
C TYR A 104 -5.99 -13.07 14.63
N ARG A 105 -6.25 -14.32 14.22
CA ARG A 105 -6.89 -15.31 15.10
C ARG A 105 -6.07 -15.57 16.36
N GLU A 106 -4.76 -15.68 16.19
CA GLU A 106 -3.85 -16.06 17.25
C GLU A 106 -3.63 -14.92 18.24
N GLU A 107 -3.46 -13.69 17.74
CA GLU A 107 -3.38 -12.50 18.58
C GLU A 107 -4.69 -12.24 19.34
N LEU A 108 -5.84 -12.48 18.69
CA LEU A 108 -7.14 -12.42 19.37
C LEU A 108 -7.23 -13.44 20.50
N ARG A 109 -6.85 -14.69 20.25
CA ARG A 109 -6.83 -15.77 21.26
C ARG A 109 -5.93 -15.41 22.43
N ARG A 110 -4.66 -15.08 22.15
CA ARG A 110 -3.67 -14.68 23.15
C ARG A 110 -4.14 -13.48 23.96
N GLY A 111 -4.74 -12.50 23.30
CA GLY A 111 -5.28 -11.30 23.95
C GLY A 111 -6.39 -11.64 24.95
N LEU A 112 -7.32 -12.51 24.57
CA LEU A 112 -8.39 -12.97 25.47
C LEU A 112 -7.84 -13.75 26.67
N GLU A 113 -6.87 -14.63 26.45
CA GLU A 113 -6.20 -15.37 27.53
C GLU A 113 -5.46 -14.44 28.50
N THR A 114 -4.78 -13.42 27.96
CA THR A 114 -4.09 -12.40 28.76
C THR A 114 -5.06 -11.57 29.60
N GLU A 115 -6.28 -11.35 29.10
CA GLU A 115 -7.37 -10.70 29.84
C GLU A 115 -8.00 -11.61 30.92
N GLY A 116 -7.56 -12.86 31.02
CA GLY A 116 -8.03 -13.83 32.02
C GLY A 116 -9.22 -14.67 31.56
N HIS A 117 -9.56 -14.66 30.27
CA HIS A 117 -10.60 -15.52 29.73
C HIS A 117 -10.11 -16.97 29.58
N GLN A 118 -10.99 -17.92 29.89
CA GLN A 118 -10.79 -19.33 29.55
C GLN A 118 -11.22 -19.53 28.11
N VAL A 119 -10.28 -19.91 27.24
CA VAL A 119 -10.53 -20.09 25.81
C VAL A 119 -10.42 -21.57 25.46
N ALA A 120 -11.43 -22.08 24.77
CA ALA A 120 -11.43 -23.42 24.19
C ALA A 120 -11.54 -23.32 22.66
N ILE A 121 -10.72 -24.09 21.95
CA ILE A 121 -10.72 -24.20 20.50
C ILE A 121 -11.77 -25.22 20.10
N VAL A 122 -12.80 -24.74 19.41
CA VAL A 122 -13.85 -25.60 18.85
C VAL A 122 -13.41 -26.09 17.47
N THR A 123 -13.26 -27.41 17.28
CA THR A 123 -12.82 -27.98 16.00
C THR A 123 -13.45 -29.35 15.73
N ALA A 124 -13.65 -29.68 14.46
CA ALA A 124 -14.03 -31.02 14.01
C ALA A 124 -12.81 -31.87 13.61
N ASP A 125 -11.62 -31.26 13.58
CA ASP A 125 -10.38 -31.92 13.21
C ASP A 125 -9.78 -32.62 14.43
N LEU A 126 -9.91 -33.94 14.46
CA LEU A 126 -9.36 -34.77 15.53
C LEU A 126 -7.84 -34.58 15.67
N THR A 127 -7.11 -34.31 14.59
CA THR A 127 -5.66 -34.15 14.68
C THR A 127 -5.25 -32.89 15.45
N GLN A 128 -6.13 -31.89 15.55
CA GLN A 128 -5.91 -30.69 16.37
C GLN A 128 -6.26 -30.93 17.84
N ILE A 129 -7.16 -31.88 18.13
CA ILE A 129 -7.60 -32.21 19.49
C ILE A 129 -6.64 -33.19 20.14
N LEU A 130 -6.16 -34.18 19.37
CA LEU A 130 -5.30 -35.25 19.86
C LEU A 130 -3.84 -34.80 19.94
N THR A 131 -3.16 -35.12 21.05
CA THR A 131 -1.73 -34.83 21.20
C THR A 131 -0.87 -35.72 20.30
N SER A 132 0.38 -35.31 20.04
CA SER A 132 1.36 -36.12 19.28
C SER A 132 1.53 -37.53 19.86
N ASP A 133 1.58 -37.62 21.18
CA ASP A 133 1.81 -38.87 21.90
C ASP A 133 0.57 -39.78 21.80
N PHE A 134 -0.62 -39.19 21.83
CA PHE A 134 -1.87 -39.90 21.62
C PHE A 134 -2.01 -40.38 20.17
N LEU A 135 -1.63 -39.54 19.20
CA LEU A 135 -1.59 -39.91 17.78
C LEU A 135 -0.61 -41.06 17.51
N ALA A 136 0.55 -41.07 18.18
CA ALA A 136 1.51 -42.16 18.10
C ALA A 136 0.92 -43.47 18.64
N LEU A 137 0.30 -43.44 19.83
CA LEU A 137 -0.38 -44.60 20.42
C LEU A 137 -1.53 -45.11 19.53
N CYS A 138 -2.32 -44.20 18.96
CA CYS A 138 -3.38 -44.56 18.02
C CYS A 138 -2.84 -45.16 16.72
N THR A 139 -1.62 -44.79 16.31
CA THR A 139 -0.97 -45.38 15.11
C THR A 139 -0.62 -46.84 15.37
N GLU A 140 -0.02 -47.15 16.52
CA GLU A 140 0.28 -48.54 16.93
C GLU A 140 -1.00 -49.40 17.04
N LEU A 141 -2.08 -48.84 17.58
CA LEU A 141 -3.37 -49.53 17.65
C LEU A 141 -4.06 -49.65 16.29
N SER A 142 -3.84 -48.70 15.37
CA SER A 142 -4.45 -48.70 14.03
C SER A 142 -3.97 -49.89 13.19
N ASP A 143 -2.74 -50.34 13.40
CA ASP A 143 -2.18 -51.52 12.74
C ASP A 143 -2.84 -52.82 13.24
N LEU A 144 -3.38 -52.85 14.47
CA LEU A 144 -4.09 -54.00 15.03
C LEU A 144 -5.60 -54.02 14.74
N LEU A 145 -6.27 -52.86 14.85
CA LEU A 145 -7.74 -52.77 14.90
C LEU A 145 -8.35 -52.07 13.67
N GLY A 146 -7.52 -51.49 12.80
CA GLY A 146 -7.96 -50.70 11.66
C GLY A 146 -8.28 -49.25 12.04
N LYS A 147 -7.78 -48.31 11.24
CA LYS A 147 -7.87 -46.86 11.47
C LYS A 147 -9.31 -46.34 11.61
N GLU A 148 -10.26 -46.90 10.86
CA GLU A 148 -11.66 -46.46 10.87
C GLU A 148 -12.36 -46.78 12.19
N VAL A 149 -12.13 -47.96 12.75
CA VAL A 149 -12.75 -48.42 14.00
C VAL A 149 -12.30 -47.53 15.17
N ILE A 150 -10.99 -47.26 15.26
CA ILE A 150 -10.42 -46.39 16.29
C ILE A 150 -10.96 -44.97 16.14
N THR A 151 -11.01 -44.43 14.92
CA THR A 151 -11.52 -43.08 14.67
C THR A 151 -12.98 -42.96 15.09
N GLN A 152 -13.82 -43.96 14.78
CA GLN A 152 -15.24 -43.96 15.18
C GLN A 152 -15.42 -44.06 16.69
N ALA A 153 -14.66 -44.92 17.38
CA ALA A 153 -14.70 -45.05 18.83
C ALA A 153 -14.31 -43.74 19.53
N LEU A 154 -13.19 -43.12 19.09
CA LEU A 154 -12.75 -41.82 19.61
C LEU A 154 -13.79 -40.72 19.38
N LEU A 155 -14.40 -40.68 18.20
CA LEU A 155 -15.47 -39.73 17.89
C LEU A 155 -16.70 -39.95 18.77
N GLN A 156 -17.03 -41.19 19.08
CA GLN A 156 -18.14 -41.53 19.96
C GLN A 156 -17.84 -41.07 21.39
N ASP A 157 -16.65 -41.36 21.91
CA ASP A 157 -16.24 -40.96 23.26
C ASP A 157 -16.16 -39.43 23.40
N LEU A 158 -15.66 -38.73 22.38
CA LEU A 158 -15.66 -37.26 22.31
C LEU A 158 -17.09 -36.69 22.30
N LYS A 159 -18.01 -37.27 21.51
CA LYS A 159 -19.42 -36.84 21.46
C LYS A 159 -20.17 -37.10 22.75
N GLN A 160 -19.85 -38.19 23.44
CA GLN A 160 -20.44 -38.56 24.73
C GLN A 160 -19.80 -37.80 25.91
N GLY A 161 -18.73 -37.03 25.66
CA GLY A 161 -18.01 -36.28 26.68
C GLY A 161 -17.16 -37.16 27.61
N ILE A 162 -16.96 -38.44 27.25
CA ILE A 162 -16.10 -39.40 27.96
C ILE A 162 -14.64 -39.00 27.78
N LEU A 163 -14.26 -38.62 26.56
CA LEU A 163 -12.94 -38.12 26.22
C LEU A 163 -12.98 -36.59 26.12
N GLN A 164 -12.13 -35.90 26.88
CA GLN A 164 -12.03 -34.44 26.88
C GLN A 164 -10.57 -34.03 26.88
N PHE A 165 -10.25 -32.95 26.16
CA PHE A 165 -8.91 -32.40 26.08
C PHE A 165 -8.93 -30.96 26.55
N PRO A 166 -8.10 -30.57 27.54
CA PRO A 166 -8.04 -29.20 28.01
C PRO A 166 -7.80 -28.21 26.87
N GLY A 167 -8.63 -27.18 26.78
CA GLY A 167 -8.54 -26.14 25.74
C GLY A 167 -9.14 -26.52 24.39
N TYR A 168 -9.77 -27.69 24.23
CA TYR A 168 -10.43 -28.10 22.99
C TYR A 168 -11.86 -28.58 23.22
N GLU A 169 -12.72 -28.32 22.24
CA GLU A 169 -14.09 -28.82 22.18
C GLU A 169 -14.36 -29.42 20.80
N TYR A 170 -14.90 -30.64 20.78
CA TYR A 170 -15.20 -31.33 19.53
C TYR A 170 -16.53 -30.88 18.94
N LEU A 171 -16.51 -30.37 17.71
CA LEU A 171 -17.71 -30.00 16.95
C LEU A 171 -18.11 -31.11 15.97
N GLY A 172 -19.02 -31.98 16.39
CA GLY A 172 -19.47 -33.11 15.58
C GLY A 172 -20.46 -32.80 14.45
N ARG A 173 -20.82 -31.52 14.23
CA ARG A 173 -21.71 -31.12 13.13
C ARG A 173 -20.89 -30.84 11.87
N GLN A 174 -21.13 -31.63 10.82
CA GLN A 174 -20.67 -31.28 9.48
C GLN A 174 -21.65 -30.29 8.85
N HIS A 175 -21.11 -29.24 8.21
CA HIS A 175 -21.92 -28.31 7.46
C HIS A 175 -22.42 -28.96 6.17
N ASP A 176 -23.69 -28.79 5.83
CA ASP A 176 -24.22 -29.22 4.54
C ASP A 176 -23.66 -28.29 3.44
N PRO A 177 -22.88 -28.82 2.48
CA PRO A 177 -22.24 -28.01 1.45
C PRO A 177 -23.25 -27.28 0.55
N ILE A 178 -24.44 -27.86 0.35
CA ILE A 178 -25.51 -27.26 -0.46
C ILE A 178 -26.05 -26.03 0.27
N ILE A 179 -26.34 -26.17 1.58
CA ILE A 179 -26.81 -25.06 2.40
C ILE A 179 -25.76 -23.95 2.46
N CYS A 180 -24.47 -24.29 2.61
CA CYS A 180 -23.39 -23.31 2.61
C CYS A 180 -23.33 -22.49 1.32
N GLU A 181 -23.43 -23.13 0.16
CA GLU A 181 -23.39 -22.41 -1.12
C GLU A 181 -24.66 -21.57 -1.35
N GLN A 182 -25.82 -22.03 -0.90
CA GLN A 182 -27.06 -21.23 -0.90
C GLN A 182 -26.91 -19.98 -0.05
N VAL A 183 -26.47 -20.11 1.21
CA VAL A 183 -26.24 -18.99 2.12
C VAL A 183 -25.25 -17.99 1.52
N LYS A 184 -24.15 -18.46 0.94
CA LYS A 184 -23.15 -17.63 0.27
C LYS A 184 -23.75 -16.85 -0.91
N THR A 185 -24.57 -17.50 -1.73
CA THR A 185 -25.27 -16.86 -2.85
C THR A 185 -26.21 -15.76 -2.36
N HIS A 186 -26.99 -16.02 -1.31
CA HIS A 186 -27.87 -15.03 -0.70
C HIS A 186 -27.10 -13.84 -0.11
N ILE A 187 -25.98 -14.07 0.57
CA ILE A 187 -25.14 -13.01 1.12
C ILE A 187 -24.61 -12.10 0.00
N VAL A 188 -24.15 -12.68 -1.11
CA VAL A 188 -23.67 -11.92 -2.27
C VAL A 188 -24.80 -11.09 -2.88
N ALA A 189 -25.98 -11.67 -3.08
CA ALA A 189 -27.14 -10.96 -3.62
C ALA A 189 -27.55 -9.76 -2.74
N VAL A 190 -27.65 -9.95 -1.41
CA VAL A 190 -27.98 -8.88 -0.47
C VAL A 190 -26.92 -7.77 -0.49
N ARG A 191 -25.63 -8.15 -0.51
CA ARG A 191 -24.53 -7.18 -0.59
C ARG A 191 -24.64 -6.34 -1.87
N ASP A 192 -24.87 -6.97 -3.00
CA ASP A 192 -24.90 -6.29 -4.30
C ASP A 192 -26.14 -5.39 -4.43
N GLN A 193 -27.28 -5.84 -3.91
CA GLN A 193 -28.49 -5.02 -3.78
C GLN A 193 -28.25 -3.78 -2.91
N ASN A 194 -27.64 -3.95 -1.73
CA ASN A 194 -27.35 -2.83 -0.82
C ASN A 194 -26.41 -1.80 -1.47
N LYS A 195 -25.36 -2.27 -2.16
CA LYS A 195 -24.44 -1.40 -2.91
C LYS A 195 -25.17 -0.61 -3.98
N GLN A 196 -26.09 -1.26 -4.72
CA GLN A 196 -26.86 -0.61 -5.77
C GLN A 196 -27.84 0.43 -5.21
N GLN A 197 -28.55 0.10 -4.13
CA GLN A 197 -29.47 1.04 -3.46
C GLN A 197 -28.73 2.28 -2.93
N GLU A 198 -27.59 2.08 -2.28
CA GLU A 198 -26.74 3.19 -1.82
C GLU A 198 -26.22 4.02 -3.00
N ALA A 199 -25.78 3.39 -4.09
CA ALA A 199 -25.33 4.09 -5.29
C ALA A 199 -26.43 4.97 -5.91
N ILE A 200 -27.67 4.46 -5.96
CA ILE A 200 -28.85 5.20 -6.42
C ILE A 200 -29.11 6.38 -5.49
N ALA A 201 -29.11 6.16 -4.18
CA ALA A 201 -29.38 7.20 -3.18
C ALA A 201 -28.32 8.32 -3.21
N VAL A 202 -27.05 7.99 -3.42
CA VAL A 202 -25.97 8.98 -3.58
C VAL A 202 -26.14 9.76 -4.88
N ALA A 203 -26.41 9.09 -6.00
CA ALA A 203 -26.57 9.76 -7.29
C ALA A 203 -27.79 10.70 -7.31
N SER A 204 -28.87 10.34 -6.63
CA SER A 204 -30.11 11.14 -6.54
C SER A 204 -30.11 12.20 -5.44
N ALA A 205 -29.11 12.21 -4.55
CA ALA A 205 -29.00 13.19 -3.47
C ALA A 205 -28.93 14.63 -4.03
N PRO A 206 -29.41 15.65 -3.29
CA PRO A 206 -29.32 17.04 -3.72
C PRO A 206 -27.87 17.52 -3.81
N ASP A 207 -27.62 18.48 -4.71
CA ASP A 207 -26.33 19.15 -4.81
C ASP A 207 -26.19 20.19 -3.69
N ILE A 208 -24.97 20.31 -3.16
CA ILE A 208 -24.63 21.27 -2.12
C ILE A 208 -23.46 22.16 -2.54
N THR A 209 -23.42 23.35 -1.95
CA THR A 209 -22.34 24.32 -2.10
C THR A 209 -21.07 23.88 -1.36
N ALA A 210 -19.92 24.47 -1.72
CA ALA A 210 -18.65 24.18 -1.06
C ALA A 210 -18.66 24.51 0.45
N THR A 211 -19.38 25.57 0.86
CA THR A 211 -19.51 25.97 2.26
C THR A 211 -20.37 24.99 3.07
N GLU A 212 -21.47 24.52 2.48
CA GLU A 212 -22.30 23.47 3.08
C GLU A 212 -21.52 22.17 3.20
N TYR A 213 -20.69 21.83 2.20
CA TYR A 213 -19.85 20.65 2.23
C TYR A 213 -18.84 20.68 3.38
N GLU A 214 -18.10 21.78 3.59
CA GLU A 214 -17.14 21.85 4.70
C GLU A 214 -17.85 21.82 6.07
N THR A 215 -19.02 22.47 6.19
CA THR A 215 -19.84 22.41 7.41
C THR A 215 -20.27 20.96 7.71
N LEU A 216 -20.76 20.27 6.68
CA LEU A 216 -21.20 18.88 6.77
C LEU A 216 -20.03 17.96 7.11
N LYS A 217 -18.88 18.15 6.48
CA LYS A 217 -17.67 17.37 6.70
C LYS A 217 -17.18 17.44 8.15
N ASP A 218 -17.26 18.61 8.77
CA ASP A 218 -16.87 18.84 10.17
C ASP A 218 -17.90 18.35 11.20
N GLN A 219 -19.12 18.01 10.74
CA GLN A 219 -20.18 17.47 11.60
C GLN A 219 -19.82 16.06 12.12
N ARG A 220 -19.80 15.90 13.46
CA ARG A 220 -19.43 14.64 14.11
C ARG A 220 -20.42 13.49 13.88
N ALA A 221 -21.72 13.79 13.84
CA ALA A 221 -22.78 12.79 13.69
C ALA A 221 -23.63 13.14 12.48
N LYS A 222 -23.58 12.27 11.46
CA LYS A 222 -24.28 12.45 10.17
C LYS A 222 -25.40 11.44 9.99
N THR A 223 -26.55 11.89 9.51
CA THR A 223 -27.64 11.04 9.00
C THR A 223 -27.20 10.30 7.73
N LEU A 224 -27.99 9.34 7.26
CA LEU A 224 -27.67 8.62 6.03
C LEU A 224 -27.78 9.54 4.81
N GLU A 225 -28.80 10.39 4.78
CA GLU A 225 -29.06 11.36 3.72
C GLU A 225 -27.94 12.38 3.63
N GLU A 226 -27.47 12.89 4.78
CA GLU A 226 -26.31 13.77 4.88
C GLU A 226 -25.05 13.12 4.30
N ARG A 227 -24.79 11.84 4.62
CA ARG A 227 -23.65 11.11 4.03
C ARG A 227 -23.79 10.94 2.52
N HIS A 228 -25.00 10.72 2.01
CA HIS A 228 -25.23 10.59 0.58
C HIS A 228 -24.92 11.89 -0.16
N VAL A 229 -25.35 13.03 0.41
CA VAL A 229 -25.07 14.38 -0.11
C VAL A 229 -23.58 14.68 -0.08
N GLU A 230 -22.91 14.44 1.05
CA GLU A 230 -21.46 14.59 1.19
C GLU A 230 -20.72 13.76 0.13
N ARG A 231 -21.11 12.50 -0.01
CA ARG A 231 -20.50 11.56 -0.96
C ARG A 231 -20.71 12.00 -2.41
N LYS A 232 -21.90 12.49 -2.76
CA LYS A 232 -22.19 13.02 -4.11
C LYS A 232 -21.29 14.20 -4.43
N HIS A 233 -21.14 15.13 -3.48
CA HIS A 233 -20.28 16.30 -3.64
C HIS A 233 -18.81 15.92 -3.81
N GLU A 234 -18.30 14.94 -3.06
CA GLU A 234 -16.96 14.40 -3.26
C GLU A 234 -16.74 13.84 -4.68
N LEU A 235 -17.74 13.11 -5.21
CA LEU A 235 -17.68 12.56 -6.56
C LEU A 235 -17.70 13.67 -7.62
N GLN A 236 -18.51 14.72 -7.44
CA GLN A 236 -18.54 15.88 -8.34
C GLN A 236 -17.18 16.60 -8.41
N ARG A 237 -16.46 16.66 -7.29
CA ARG A 237 -15.10 17.21 -7.26
C ARG A 237 -14.07 16.34 -7.98
N ARG A 238 -14.28 15.03 -8.04
CA ARG A 238 -13.37 14.06 -8.69
C ARG A 238 -13.66 13.94 -10.18
N TYR A 239 -14.94 13.90 -10.55
CA TYR A 239 -15.41 13.56 -11.87
C TYR A 239 -16.15 14.75 -12.50
N PRO A 240 -15.65 15.29 -13.63
CA PRO A 240 -16.28 16.42 -14.34
C PRO A 240 -17.48 15.98 -15.19
N THR A 241 -18.19 14.94 -14.76
CA THR A 241 -19.34 14.32 -15.45
C THR A 241 -20.50 14.17 -14.47
N ALA A 242 -21.72 13.98 -14.98
CA ALA A 242 -22.87 13.69 -14.13
C ALA A 242 -22.62 12.45 -13.27
N ILE A 243 -22.97 12.54 -11.98
CA ILE A 243 -22.79 11.44 -11.03
C ILE A 243 -23.92 10.43 -11.22
N THR A 244 -23.59 9.27 -11.77
CA THR A 244 -24.52 8.15 -11.93
C THR A 244 -24.25 7.05 -10.90
N PRO A 245 -25.23 6.15 -10.63
CA PRO A 245 -25.00 5.00 -9.76
C PRO A 245 -23.83 4.12 -10.22
N GLU A 246 -23.66 3.94 -11.53
CA GLU A 246 -22.58 3.15 -12.12
C GLU A 246 -21.22 3.81 -11.86
N LEU A 247 -21.13 5.13 -11.92
CA LEU A 247 -19.92 5.88 -11.61
C LEU A 247 -19.57 5.78 -10.12
N LYS A 248 -20.55 5.86 -9.22
CA LYS A 248 -20.35 5.66 -7.77
C LYS A 248 -19.80 4.27 -7.50
N LEU A 249 -20.38 3.22 -8.09
CA LEU A 249 -19.90 1.84 -7.95
C LEU A 249 -18.47 1.68 -8.47
N LYS A 250 -18.13 2.29 -9.61
CA LYS A 250 -16.74 2.29 -10.12
C LYS A 250 -15.77 2.98 -9.16
N ASP A 251 -16.12 4.15 -8.60
CA ASP A 251 -15.26 4.87 -7.65
C ASP A 251 -14.99 4.03 -6.40
N ASP A 252 -16.02 3.38 -5.83
CA ASP A 252 -15.90 2.49 -4.67
C ASP A 252 -14.98 1.29 -4.94
N GLU A 253 -14.88 0.84 -6.19
CA GLU A 253 -13.94 -0.21 -6.63
C GLU A 253 -12.51 0.32 -6.90
N GLY A 254 -12.24 1.57 -6.53
CA GLY A 254 -10.93 2.20 -6.66
C GLY A 254 -10.60 2.59 -8.11
N TRP A 255 -11.60 3.02 -8.89
CA TRP A 255 -11.38 3.51 -10.26
C TRP A 255 -10.65 4.86 -10.30
N TYR A 256 -10.97 5.80 -9.40
CA TYR A 256 -10.38 7.14 -9.41
C TYR A 256 -8.84 7.17 -9.32
N PRO A 257 -8.17 6.46 -8.39
CA PRO A 257 -6.71 6.45 -8.34
C PRO A 257 -6.06 5.91 -9.62
N LYS A 258 -6.66 4.87 -10.22
CA LYS A 258 -6.20 4.26 -11.48
C LYS A 258 -6.32 5.23 -12.64
N LEU A 259 -7.47 5.91 -12.72
CA LEU A 259 -7.80 6.91 -13.72
C LEU A 259 -6.80 8.09 -13.66
N ARG A 260 -6.56 8.60 -12.46
CA ARG A 260 -5.65 9.71 -12.19
C ARG A 260 -4.20 9.38 -12.56
N LEU A 261 -3.70 8.21 -12.18
CA LEU A 261 -2.36 7.78 -12.54
C LEU A 261 -2.21 7.60 -14.06
N HIS A 262 -3.24 7.04 -14.71
CA HIS A 262 -3.25 6.91 -16.17
C HIS A 262 -3.26 8.26 -16.89
N TYR A 263 -4.07 9.21 -16.42
CA TYR A 263 -4.13 10.57 -16.96
C TYR A 263 -2.75 11.24 -16.96
N TYR A 264 -2.12 11.33 -15.79
CA TYR A 264 -0.81 11.99 -15.66
C TYR A 264 0.33 11.25 -16.38
N LEU A 265 0.18 9.94 -16.60
CA LEU A 265 1.14 9.17 -17.40
C LEU A 265 1.05 9.50 -18.90
N THR A 266 -0.14 9.81 -19.42
CA THR A 266 -0.38 9.99 -20.86
C THR A 266 -0.45 11.46 -21.31
N HIS A 267 -0.60 12.40 -20.39
CA HIS A 267 -0.68 13.85 -20.68
C HIS A 267 0.63 14.57 -20.32
N ASP A 268 0.62 15.92 -20.36
CA ASP A 268 1.80 16.75 -20.07
C ASP A 268 2.38 16.43 -18.68
N PRO A 269 3.67 16.03 -18.57
CA PRO A 269 4.35 15.83 -17.29
C PRO A 269 4.31 17.04 -16.35
N ALA A 270 4.10 18.26 -16.86
CA ALA A 270 3.96 19.45 -16.04
C ALA A 270 2.73 19.39 -15.12
N PHE A 271 1.64 18.75 -15.55
CA PHE A 271 0.39 18.69 -14.78
C PHE A 271 0.56 17.98 -13.43
N VAL A 272 1.21 16.82 -13.42
CA VAL A 272 1.44 16.07 -12.16
C VAL A 272 2.37 16.82 -11.21
N ARG A 273 3.38 17.49 -11.74
CA ARG A 273 4.34 18.28 -10.94
C ARG A 273 3.68 19.50 -10.34
N PHE A 274 2.84 20.21 -11.11
CA PHE A 274 2.05 21.33 -10.62
C PHE A 274 1.10 20.89 -9.50
N ARG A 275 0.34 19.83 -9.75
CA ARG A 275 -0.57 19.24 -8.74
C ARG A 275 0.17 18.87 -7.46
N ASP A 276 1.26 18.13 -7.57
CA ASP A 276 2.02 17.64 -6.42
C ASP A 276 2.64 18.79 -5.62
N ARG A 277 3.12 19.85 -6.30
CA ARG A 277 3.60 21.06 -5.66
C ARG A 277 2.52 21.77 -4.86
N LYS A 278 1.32 21.93 -5.44
CA LYS A 278 0.18 22.56 -4.74
C LYS A 278 -0.24 21.76 -3.51
N GLU A 279 -0.26 20.43 -3.62
CA GLU A 279 -0.61 19.55 -2.50
C GLU A 279 0.44 19.60 -1.41
N TRP A 280 1.71 19.59 -1.80
CA TRP A 280 2.83 19.74 -0.88
C TRP A 280 2.77 21.08 -0.14
N GLN A 281 2.57 22.19 -0.86
CA GLN A 281 2.40 23.51 -0.26
C GLN A 281 1.21 23.54 0.69
N GLY A 282 0.07 22.94 0.30
CA GLY A 282 -1.09 22.85 1.18
C GLY A 282 -0.84 22.06 2.46
N HIS A 283 0.08 21.08 2.47
CA HIS A 283 0.51 20.42 3.71
C HIS A 283 1.40 21.32 4.58
N ILE A 284 2.31 22.09 3.96
CA ILE A 284 3.16 23.07 4.65
C ILE A 284 2.28 24.14 5.33
N ASP A 285 1.32 24.70 4.58
CA ASP A 285 0.46 25.79 5.06
C ASP A 285 -0.40 25.34 6.25
N ARG A 286 -1.07 24.18 6.13
CA ARG A 286 -1.89 23.60 7.22
C ARG A 286 -1.07 23.19 8.43
N GLY A 287 0.16 22.75 8.20
CA GLY A 287 1.07 22.27 9.24
C GLY A 287 1.99 23.33 9.81
N THR A 288 1.79 24.61 9.46
CA THR A 288 2.64 25.73 9.92
C THR A 288 4.14 25.48 9.70
N GLY A 289 4.49 24.92 8.53
CA GLY A 289 5.87 24.55 8.19
C GLY A 289 6.29 23.13 8.58
N LYS A 290 5.47 22.38 9.32
CA LYS A 290 5.71 20.96 9.66
C LYS A 290 4.82 20.04 8.85
N VAL A 291 5.36 18.91 8.36
CA VAL A 291 4.61 17.98 7.51
C VAL A 291 4.56 16.58 8.11
N ALA A 292 3.35 16.05 8.22
CA ALA A 292 3.08 14.65 8.55
C ALA A 292 3.24 13.76 7.30
N LEU A 293 4.43 13.16 7.13
CA LEU A 293 4.79 12.43 5.90
C LEU A 293 3.82 11.28 5.57
N GLN A 294 3.23 10.63 6.58
CA GLN A 294 2.29 9.52 6.41
C GLN A 294 0.98 9.91 5.71
N ASP A 295 0.61 11.19 5.71
CA ASP A 295 -0.64 11.68 5.10
C ASP A 295 -0.43 12.22 3.68
N VAL A 296 0.82 12.40 3.27
CA VAL A 296 1.16 12.95 1.97
C VAL A 296 0.91 11.92 0.86
N ARG A 297 0.27 12.34 -0.22
CA ARG A 297 -0.03 11.51 -1.41
C ARG A 297 0.40 12.23 -2.68
N LEU A 298 1.59 11.89 -3.19
CA LEU A 298 2.19 12.46 -4.41
C LEU A 298 2.30 11.41 -5.51
N LEU A 299 2.24 11.84 -6.77
CA LEU A 299 2.15 10.97 -7.96
C LEU A 299 3.35 11.11 -8.90
N THR A 300 4.14 12.18 -8.80
CA THR A 300 5.26 12.49 -9.70
C THR A 300 6.23 11.32 -9.79
N ALA A 301 6.65 10.75 -8.65
CA ALA A 301 7.57 9.62 -8.65
C ALA A 301 6.97 8.36 -9.29
N GLN A 302 5.67 8.12 -9.13
CA GLN A 302 5.01 7.00 -9.80
C GLN A 302 4.98 7.20 -11.32
N VAL A 303 4.60 8.39 -11.78
CA VAL A 303 4.53 8.74 -13.20
C VAL A 303 5.91 8.65 -13.86
N GLU A 304 6.93 9.27 -13.27
CA GLU A 304 8.29 9.25 -13.81
C GLU A 304 8.89 7.83 -13.82
N ALA A 305 8.61 7.01 -12.80
CA ALA A 305 9.04 5.62 -12.78
C ALA A 305 8.39 4.80 -13.92
N LEU A 306 7.09 4.98 -14.18
CA LEU A 306 6.41 4.30 -15.29
C LEU A 306 6.91 4.77 -16.67
N ARG A 307 7.24 6.06 -16.81
CA ARG A 307 7.86 6.62 -18.01
C ARG A 307 9.26 6.06 -18.23
N GLY A 308 10.09 5.98 -17.19
CA GLY A 308 11.41 5.37 -17.25
C GLY A 308 11.36 3.89 -17.65
N LEU A 309 10.42 3.14 -17.07
CA LEU A 309 10.15 1.76 -17.49
C LEU A 309 9.66 1.61 -18.94
N SER A 310 9.48 2.72 -19.68
CA SER A 310 9.00 2.76 -21.06
C SER A 310 7.64 2.10 -21.23
N LEU A 311 6.80 2.08 -20.19
CA LEU A 311 5.50 1.40 -20.21
C LEU A 311 4.56 1.96 -21.29
N LEU A 312 4.72 3.24 -21.66
CA LEU A 312 3.96 3.90 -22.71
C LEU A 312 4.13 3.24 -24.08
N SER A 313 5.28 2.61 -24.38
CA SER A 313 5.50 1.94 -25.67
C SER A 313 4.60 0.70 -25.87
N LEU A 314 4.00 0.20 -24.78
CA LEU A 314 3.08 -0.94 -24.80
C LEU A 314 1.61 -0.52 -24.93
N LEU A 315 1.32 0.79 -24.95
CA LEU A 315 -0.04 1.34 -25.04
C LEU A 315 -0.44 1.73 -26.47
N ASP A 316 0.18 1.08 -27.47
CA ASP A 316 -0.19 1.22 -28.88
C ASP A 316 -1.22 0.14 -29.26
N PRO A 317 -2.44 0.51 -29.69
CA PRO A 317 -3.45 -0.46 -30.12
C PRO A 317 -3.08 -1.28 -31.34
N THR A 318 -2.13 -0.81 -32.16
CA THR A 318 -1.69 -1.50 -33.37
C THR A 318 -0.58 -2.52 -33.11
N ARG A 319 0.06 -2.43 -31.95
CA ARG A 319 1.23 -3.23 -31.60
C ARG A 319 0.83 -4.60 -31.05
N GLU A 320 1.41 -5.64 -31.66
CA GLU A 320 1.45 -6.98 -31.07
C GLU A 320 2.60 -7.07 -30.06
N VAL A 321 2.30 -7.56 -28.86
CA VAL A 321 3.23 -7.69 -27.74
C VAL A 321 3.39 -9.17 -27.38
N ARG A 322 4.62 -9.65 -27.34
CA ARG A 322 4.97 -11.02 -26.93
C ARG A 322 5.79 -10.96 -25.65
N ALA A 323 5.73 -12.05 -24.87
CA ALA A 323 6.49 -12.14 -23.63
C ALA A 323 8.02 -12.12 -23.85
N ILE A 324 8.48 -12.46 -25.06
CA ILE A 324 9.91 -12.50 -25.43
C ILE A 324 10.43 -11.17 -25.99
N ASP A 325 9.54 -10.19 -26.22
CA ASP A 325 9.95 -8.93 -26.84
C ASP A 325 11.05 -8.25 -25.99
N PRO A 326 12.10 -7.69 -26.61
CA PRO A 326 13.24 -7.15 -25.87
C PRO A 326 12.87 -6.10 -24.83
N ASP A 327 11.91 -5.23 -25.13
CA ASP A 327 11.45 -4.18 -24.22
C ASP A 327 10.60 -4.73 -23.07
N VAL A 328 9.75 -5.74 -23.31
CA VAL A 328 9.00 -6.47 -22.26
C VAL A 328 9.95 -7.19 -21.30
N GLN A 329 10.95 -7.88 -21.84
CA GLN A 329 12.00 -8.55 -21.06
C GLN A 329 12.79 -7.54 -20.23
N GLN A 330 13.17 -6.42 -20.83
CA GLN A 330 13.94 -5.38 -20.15
C GLN A 330 13.14 -4.73 -19.02
N LEU A 331 11.88 -4.38 -19.28
CA LEU A 331 10.97 -3.83 -18.27
C LEU A 331 10.83 -4.78 -17.08
N ALA A 332 10.64 -6.08 -17.34
CA ALA A 332 10.53 -7.09 -16.29
C ALA A 332 11.82 -7.21 -15.46
N ARG A 333 12.99 -7.19 -16.11
CA ARG A 333 14.29 -7.21 -15.42
C ARG A 333 14.48 -6.00 -14.50
N TYR A 334 14.14 -4.80 -14.97
CA TYR A 334 14.21 -3.60 -14.14
C TYR A 334 13.27 -3.66 -12.94
N CYS A 335 12.04 -4.15 -13.14
CA CYS A 335 11.10 -4.32 -12.03
C CYS A 335 11.60 -5.33 -10.99
N MET A 336 12.32 -6.38 -11.42
CA MET A 336 12.94 -7.33 -10.51
C MET A 336 14.10 -6.71 -9.73
N GLN A 337 15.01 -6.02 -10.44
CA GLN A 337 16.18 -5.38 -9.88
C GLN A 337 15.79 -4.31 -8.84
N PHE A 338 14.74 -3.54 -9.11
CA PHE A 338 14.24 -2.46 -8.25
C PHE A 338 12.96 -2.84 -7.51
N SER A 339 12.75 -4.13 -7.22
CA SER A 339 11.51 -4.67 -6.63
C SER A 339 11.07 -3.96 -5.34
N ARG A 340 12.01 -3.55 -4.47
CA ARG A 340 11.71 -2.78 -3.25
C ARG A 340 11.13 -1.39 -3.56
N ASP A 341 11.62 -0.76 -4.62
CA ASP A 341 11.16 0.57 -5.05
C ASP A 341 9.81 0.46 -5.75
N ILE A 342 9.62 -0.57 -6.57
CA ILE A 342 8.32 -0.93 -7.16
C ILE A 342 7.28 -1.20 -6.06
N LYS A 343 7.65 -1.91 -5.00
CA LYS A 343 6.77 -2.13 -3.85
C LYS A 343 6.45 -0.82 -3.12
N THR A 344 7.42 0.06 -2.94
CA THR A 344 7.25 1.36 -2.28
C THR A 344 6.34 2.29 -3.07
N LEU A 345 6.56 2.40 -4.39
CA LEU A 345 5.81 3.31 -5.26
C LEU A 345 4.44 2.78 -5.64
N PHE A 346 4.32 1.49 -5.97
CA PHE A 346 3.09 0.93 -6.54
C PHE A 346 2.39 -0.08 -5.63
N GLY A 347 2.95 -0.41 -4.46
CA GLY A 347 2.40 -1.47 -3.60
C GLY A 347 2.37 -2.84 -4.27
N LEU A 348 3.27 -3.10 -5.23
CA LEU A 348 3.35 -4.35 -5.99
C LEU A 348 4.53 -5.19 -5.48
N THR A 349 4.28 -6.48 -5.24
CA THR A 349 5.35 -7.43 -4.90
C THR A 349 5.73 -8.18 -6.17
N ILE A 350 6.92 -7.90 -6.69
CA ILE A 350 7.48 -8.62 -7.85
C ILE A 350 8.30 -9.79 -7.33
N THR A 351 8.08 -10.99 -7.88
CA THR A 351 8.76 -12.22 -7.47
C THR A 351 9.36 -12.93 -8.68
N GLU A 352 10.44 -13.68 -8.47
CA GLU A 352 11.15 -14.43 -9.52
C GLU A 352 10.28 -15.42 -10.29
N LYS A 353 9.15 -15.83 -9.71
CA LYS A 353 8.17 -16.73 -10.34
C LYS A 353 7.32 -16.04 -11.41
N MET A 354 7.26 -14.71 -11.43
CA MET A 354 6.44 -13.96 -12.37
C MET A 354 7.08 -13.95 -13.76
N LYS A 355 6.29 -14.28 -14.77
CA LYS A 355 6.68 -14.14 -16.18
C LYS A 355 6.74 -12.66 -16.56
N PRO A 356 7.54 -12.27 -17.56
CA PRO A 356 7.66 -10.87 -18.00
C PRO A 356 6.31 -10.20 -18.29
N ILE A 357 5.40 -10.91 -18.98
CA ILE A 357 4.07 -10.39 -19.27
C ILE A 357 3.21 -10.23 -18.01
N GLU A 358 3.40 -11.07 -16.98
CA GLU A 358 2.67 -10.94 -15.71
C GLU A 358 3.14 -9.71 -14.93
N VAL A 359 4.44 -9.38 -14.99
CA VAL A 359 4.99 -8.14 -14.43
C VAL A 359 4.39 -6.92 -15.12
N VAL A 360 4.33 -6.92 -16.46
CA VAL A 360 3.69 -5.86 -17.24
C VAL A 360 2.22 -5.71 -16.86
N GLN A 361 1.46 -6.80 -16.82
CA GLN A 361 0.03 -6.77 -16.46
C GLN A 361 -0.19 -6.27 -15.02
N ALA A 362 0.71 -6.61 -14.08
CA ALA A 362 0.65 -6.10 -12.71
C ALA A 362 0.81 -4.58 -12.66
N LEU A 363 1.71 -4.00 -13.46
CA LEU A 363 1.85 -2.54 -13.58
C LEU A 363 0.64 -1.89 -14.26
N LEU A 364 0.17 -2.44 -15.38
CA LEU A 364 -0.99 -1.94 -16.10
C LEU A 364 -2.26 -1.96 -15.24
N SER A 365 -2.39 -2.92 -14.33
CA SER A 365 -3.50 -2.98 -13.38
C SER A 365 -3.61 -1.72 -12.50
N ARG A 366 -2.48 -1.04 -12.23
CA ARG A 366 -2.45 0.23 -11.48
C ARG A 366 -2.98 1.41 -12.28
N LEU A 367 -3.09 1.29 -13.60
CA LEU A 367 -3.70 2.25 -14.51
C LEU A 367 -5.15 1.86 -14.86
N GLY A 368 -5.63 0.73 -14.33
CA GLY A 368 -6.93 0.17 -14.69
C GLY A 368 -7.02 -0.22 -16.15
N ILE A 369 -5.91 -0.67 -16.74
CA ILE A 369 -5.83 -1.18 -18.12
C ILE A 369 -5.17 -2.57 -18.12
N LYS A 370 -5.29 -3.29 -19.23
CA LYS A 370 -4.68 -4.61 -19.43
C LYS A 370 -4.33 -4.81 -20.90
N LEU A 371 -3.37 -5.68 -21.19
CA LEU A 371 -3.20 -6.19 -22.55
C LEU A 371 -4.13 -7.39 -22.75
N ALA A 372 -4.92 -7.38 -23.83
CA ALA A 372 -5.80 -8.48 -24.19
C ALA A 372 -4.99 -9.55 -24.95
N CYS A 373 -5.20 -10.82 -24.61
CA CYS A 373 -4.61 -11.93 -25.37
C CYS A 373 -5.43 -12.12 -26.65
N ILE A 374 -4.87 -11.72 -27.81
CA ILE A 374 -5.57 -11.80 -29.11
C ILE A 374 -5.39 -13.15 -29.80
N GLY A 375 -4.37 -13.92 -29.40
CA GLY A 375 -4.14 -15.23 -29.99
C GLY A 375 -2.82 -15.85 -29.57
N ARG A 376 -2.34 -16.77 -30.41
CA ARG A 376 -1.02 -17.38 -30.31
C ARG A 376 -0.38 -17.38 -31.68
N ASP A 377 0.93 -17.23 -31.70
CA ASP A 377 1.73 -17.47 -32.89
C ASP A 377 1.57 -18.94 -33.34
N VAL A 378 1.79 -19.15 -34.64
CA VAL A 378 1.99 -20.50 -35.18
C VAL A 378 3.35 -20.97 -34.68
N ALA A 379 3.41 -22.15 -34.08
CA ALA A 379 4.69 -22.73 -33.68
C ALA A 379 5.49 -23.14 -34.93
N ASP A 380 6.81 -23.31 -34.78
CA ASP A 380 7.71 -23.67 -35.89
C ASP A 380 7.30 -25.00 -36.58
N ASP A 381 6.50 -25.84 -35.90
CA ASP A 381 5.94 -27.10 -36.41
C ASP A 381 4.61 -26.93 -37.20
N GLY A 382 4.18 -25.69 -37.45
CA GLY A 382 2.94 -25.37 -38.17
C GLY A 382 1.67 -25.51 -37.33
N ARG A 383 1.75 -25.92 -36.05
CA ARG A 383 0.57 -26.06 -35.18
C ARG A 383 0.25 -24.76 -34.46
N ARG A 384 -1.05 -24.53 -34.20
CA ARG A 384 -1.49 -23.46 -33.28
C ARG A 384 -1.07 -23.82 -31.85
N GLY A 385 0.05 -23.27 -31.41
CA GLY A 385 0.61 -23.57 -30.09
C GLY A 385 1.76 -22.67 -29.65
N GLY A 386 2.16 -21.69 -30.48
CA GLY A 386 3.28 -20.79 -30.22
C GLY A 386 3.00 -19.77 -29.12
N LEU A 387 3.84 -18.74 -29.07
CA LEU A 387 3.80 -17.72 -28.02
C LEU A 387 2.47 -16.96 -28.03
N ARG A 388 1.98 -16.62 -26.83
CA ARG A 388 0.78 -15.79 -26.70
C ARG A 388 1.07 -14.38 -27.20
N VAL A 389 0.18 -13.89 -28.04
CA VAL A 389 0.23 -12.54 -28.59
C VAL A 389 -0.79 -11.68 -27.86
N TYR A 390 -0.32 -10.55 -27.35
CA TYR A 390 -1.12 -9.59 -26.61
C TYR A 390 -1.22 -8.28 -27.37
N GLN A 391 -2.29 -7.52 -27.12
CA GLN A 391 -2.49 -6.20 -27.71
C GLN A 391 -3.14 -5.26 -26.70
N TYR A 392 -2.76 -3.99 -26.74
CA TYR A 392 -3.43 -2.97 -25.95
C TYR A 392 -4.80 -2.67 -26.55
N GLN A 393 -5.85 -2.76 -25.74
CA GLN A 393 -7.20 -2.36 -26.12
C GLN A 393 -7.58 -1.15 -25.27
N PRO A 394 -7.72 0.05 -25.89
CA PRO A 394 -8.19 1.23 -25.19
C PRO A 394 -9.51 0.95 -24.45
N PRO A 395 -9.60 1.26 -23.13
CA PRO A 395 -10.83 1.02 -22.38
C PRO A 395 -11.98 1.91 -22.86
N SER A 396 -13.16 1.31 -23.04
CA SER A 396 -14.42 2.01 -23.35
C SER A 396 -15.24 2.32 -22.08
N ASP A 397 -14.58 2.68 -20.98
CA ASP A 397 -15.22 2.85 -19.66
C ASP A 397 -15.63 4.29 -19.33
N GLY A 398 -15.53 5.20 -20.31
CA GLY A 398 -15.85 6.63 -20.19
C GLY A 398 -14.67 7.52 -19.82
N ARG A 399 -13.46 6.96 -19.56
CA ARG A 399 -12.29 7.74 -19.14
C ARG A 399 -11.85 8.84 -20.09
N ALA A 400 -12.04 8.66 -21.40
CA ALA A 400 -11.60 9.62 -22.41
C ALA A 400 -12.31 10.98 -22.26
N ALA A 401 -13.61 10.97 -21.96
CA ALA A 401 -14.38 12.19 -21.72
C ALA A 401 -13.91 12.92 -20.46
N ILE A 402 -13.58 12.17 -19.40
CA ILE A 402 -13.04 12.72 -18.15
C ILE A 402 -11.66 13.34 -18.39
N PHE A 403 -10.79 12.67 -19.14
CA PHE A 403 -9.45 13.16 -19.47
C PHE A 403 -9.49 14.48 -20.25
N ALA A 404 -10.39 14.61 -21.23
CA ALA A 404 -10.55 15.84 -22.00
C ALA A 404 -10.90 17.04 -21.09
N GLN A 405 -11.78 16.84 -20.11
CA GLN A 405 -12.17 17.88 -19.16
C GLN A 405 -11.06 18.20 -18.16
N TRP A 406 -10.37 17.19 -17.61
CA TRP A 406 -9.22 17.42 -16.73
C TRP A 406 -8.09 18.15 -17.46
N GLN A 407 -7.82 17.81 -18.71
CA GLN A 407 -6.83 18.51 -19.54
C GLN A 407 -7.16 19.98 -19.68
N GLN A 408 -8.42 20.33 -20.02
CA GLN A 408 -8.81 21.74 -20.10
C GLN A 408 -8.58 22.49 -18.78
N GLN A 409 -8.89 21.85 -17.64
CA GLN A 409 -8.70 22.45 -16.32
C GLN A 409 -7.23 22.65 -15.97
N ASP A 410 -6.39 21.64 -16.20
CA ASP A 410 -4.96 21.68 -15.89
C ASP A 410 -4.20 22.63 -16.84
N ASP A 411 -4.58 22.69 -18.11
CA ASP A 411 -4.04 23.67 -19.07
C ASP A 411 -4.31 25.10 -18.59
N LEU A 412 -5.55 25.40 -18.17
CA LEU A 412 -5.92 26.71 -17.65
C LEU A 412 -5.15 27.05 -16.37
N ALA A 413 -5.03 26.08 -15.46
CA ALA A 413 -4.32 26.26 -14.20
C ALA A 413 -2.82 26.54 -14.41
N LEU A 414 -2.17 25.81 -15.33
CA LEU A 414 -0.76 25.97 -15.65
C LEU A 414 -0.49 27.29 -16.38
N GLN A 415 -1.40 27.72 -17.26
CA GLN A 415 -1.34 29.05 -17.89
C GLN A 415 -1.42 30.16 -16.83
N GLY A 416 -2.33 30.04 -15.87
CA GLY A 416 -2.46 30.97 -14.75
C GLY A 416 -1.19 31.05 -13.90
N GLU A 417 -0.56 29.92 -13.60
CA GLU A 417 0.71 29.88 -12.85
C GLU A 417 1.85 30.56 -13.62
N ARG A 418 2.00 30.25 -14.91
CA ARG A 418 3.03 30.87 -15.76
C ARG A 418 2.85 32.38 -15.87
N ALA A 419 1.61 32.85 -15.98
CA ALA A 419 1.28 34.26 -16.00
C ALA A 419 1.64 34.95 -14.67
N ALA A 420 1.32 34.33 -13.53
CA ALA A 420 1.67 34.84 -12.21
C ALA A 420 3.19 34.93 -11.99
N GLN A 421 3.95 33.91 -12.43
CA GLN A 421 5.41 33.91 -12.36
C GLN A 421 6.03 35.01 -13.23
N THR A 422 5.47 35.25 -14.42
CA THR A 422 5.91 36.32 -15.33
C THR A 422 5.63 37.72 -14.75
N ALA A 423 4.50 37.88 -14.05
CA ALA A 423 4.14 39.14 -13.39
C ALA A 423 5.02 39.47 -12.16
N LEU A 424 5.55 38.45 -11.47
CA LEU A 424 6.44 38.61 -10.32
C LEU A 424 7.89 38.95 -10.71
N CYS A 425 8.28 38.70 -11.96
CA CYS A 425 9.59 39.06 -12.53
C CYS A 425 9.40 39.91 -13.80
N PRO A 426 9.10 41.23 -13.69
CA PRO A 426 9.13 42.07 -14.88
C PRO A 426 10.55 42.04 -15.44
N ALA A 427 10.67 41.61 -16.70
CA ALA A 427 11.93 41.49 -17.41
C ALA A 427 12.76 42.77 -17.22
N LEU A 428 13.96 42.62 -16.65
CA LEU A 428 15.02 43.61 -16.83
C LEU A 428 15.26 43.72 -18.35
N ILE A 429 14.72 44.77 -18.95
CA ILE A 429 15.06 45.17 -20.32
C ILE A 429 16.59 45.32 -20.33
N PRO A 430 17.33 44.59 -21.18
CA PRO A 430 18.76 44.80 -21.28
C PRO A 430 18.96 46.15 -21.97
N THR A 431 19.27 47.19 -21.19
CA THR A 431 19.83 48.41 -21.76
C THR A 431 21.21 48.06 -22.28
N ALA A 432 21.34 48.02 -23.61
CA ALA A 432 22.62 47.99 -24.28
C ALA A 432 23.40 49.24 -23.87
N SER A 433 24.47 49.04 -23.11
CA SER A 433 25.59 49.98 -23.05
C SER A 433 26.87 49.16 -23.00
N ASP A 434 27.52 49.03 -24.15
CA ASP A 434 28.93 48.68 -24.20
C ASP A 434 29.76 49.70 -23.38
N PRO A 435 30.84 49.25 -22.72
CA PRO A 435 31.62 50.08 -21.80
C PRO A 435 32.69 50.90 -22.55
N PRO A 436 33.06 52.11 -22.10
CA PRO A 436 34.28 52.75 -22.54
C PRO A 436 35.49 52.37 -21.64
N PRO A 437 36.71 52.47 -22.17
CA PRO A 437 37.92 51.84 -21.63
C PRO A 437 38.72 52.77 -20.70
N ASP A 438 39.43 52.20 -19.73
CA ASP A 438 40.76 52.64 -19.21
C ASP A 438 41.16 51.71 -18.04
N MET A 439 42.27 50.97 -18.09
CA MET A 439 43.69 51.36 -17.93
C MET A 439 44.11 51.77 -16.50
N TYR A 440 45.13 51.04 -16.02
CA TYR A 440 46.06 51.24 -14.88
C TYR A 440 45.74 50.70 -13.46
N GLU A 441 46.40 49.58 -13.17
CA GLU A 441 47.48 49.38 -12.17
C GLU A 441 47.33 49.70 -10.66
N VAL A 442 47.60 48.62 -9.87
CA VAL A 442 48.53 48.52 -8.71
C VAL A 442 48.07 48.95 -7.30
N ASN A 443 47.94 47.92 -6.45
CA ASN A 443 48.24 47.75 -5.01
C ASN A 443 47.95 48.87 -3.99
N HIS A 444 47.27 48.51 -2.89
CA HIS A 444 47.89 48.40 -1.56
C HIS A 444 46.97 47.68 -0.54
N SER A 445 47.63 46.98 0.38
CA SER A 445 47.14 46.10 1.42
C SER A 445 46.36 46.82 2.53
N THR A 446 45.38 46.15 3.16
CA THR A 446 45.29 46.09 4.63
C THR A 446 44.31 45.02 5.09
N SER A 447 44.70 44.40 6.20
CA SER A 447 44.09 43.30 6.93
C SER A 447 42.76 43.65 7.59
N GLY A 448 41.92 42.63 7.83
CA GLY A 448 41.13 42.59 9.06
C GLY A 448 39.76 41.94 8.96
N LEU A 449 39.68 40.74 9.54
CA LEU A 449 38.59 40.22 10.37
C LEU A 449 37.45 39.38 9.75
N ARG A 450 37.38 38.16 10.31
CA ARG A 450 36.27 37.21 10.51
C ARG A 450 36.05 36.15 9.43
N GLN A 451 36.84 35.09 9.58
CA GLN A 451 36.45 33.71 9.34
C GLN A 451 35.32 33.30 10.29
N ALA A 452 34.21 32.82 9.73
CA ALA A 452 33.43 31.65 10.18
C ALA A 452 32.30 31.43 9.16
N GLU A 453 31.87 30.19 8.98
CA GLU A 453 30.76 29.75 8.10
C GLU A 453 31.09 29.47 6.64
N ALA A 454 32.03 28.55 6.41
CA ALA A 454 32.12 27.83 5.12
C ALA A 454 32.61 26.39 5.33
N THR A 455 31.94 25.63 6.19
CA THR A 455 32.25 24.20 6.37
C THR A 455 31.04 23.28 6.52
N SER A 456 29.81 23.79 6.37
CA SER A 456 28.59 22.96 6.45
C SER A 456 27.99 22.55 5.10
N GLN A 457 28.41 23.16 3.99
CA GLN A 457 27.79 22.92 2.67
C GLN A 457 28.45 21.81 1.83
N THR A 458 29.63 21.32 2.23
CA THR A 458 30.40 20.38 1.39
C THR A 458 30.21 18.91 1.80
N GLU A 459 29.72 18.61 3.01
CA GLU A 459 29.52 17.23 3.46
C GLU A 459 28.10 16.66 3.21
N GLN A 460 27.08 17.51 3.02
CA GLN A 460 25.71 17.04 2.73
C GLN A 460 25.50 16.54 1.29
N ARG A 461 26.49 16.72 0.40
CA ARG A 461 26.42 16.30 -1.01
C ARG A 461 26.66 14.81 -1.25
N LYS A 462 26.89 14.00 -0.20
CA LYS A 462 27.27 12.57 -0.33
C LYS A 462 26.18 11.52 -0.02
N LEU A 463 24.94 11.92 0.30
CA LEU A 463 23.83 10.96 0.55
C LEU A 463 22.69 10.98 -0.49
N LEU A 464 22.89 11.67 -1.61
CA LEU A 464 21.99 11.76 -2.77
C LEU A 464 22.24 10.80 -3.97
N PRO A 465 23.15 9.79 -3.97
CA PRO A 465 23.35 9.00 -5.18
C PRO A 465 22.27 7.95 -5.49
N SER A 466 21.33 7.62 -4.59
CA SER A 466 20.44 6.46 -4.84
C SER A 466 19.10 6.81 -5.49
N VAL A 467 18.57 8.02 -5.31
CA VAL A 467 17.24 8.42 -5.81
C VAL A 467 17.30 8.89 -7.25
N LYS A 468 18.22 9.84 -7.51
CA LYS A 468 18.51 10.32 -8.85
C LYS A 468 19.04 9.20 -9.74
N LEU A 469 19.80 8.25 -9.19
CA LEU A 469 20.26 7.08 -9.93
C LEU A 469 19.17 6.05 -10.21
N VAL A 470 18.13 5.88 -9.39
CA VAL A 470 17.01 4.97 -9.73
C VAL A 470 16.10 5.61 -10.76
N VAL A 471 15.79 6.91 -10.64
CA VAL A 471 15.01 7.63 -11.66
C VAL A 471 15.82 7.81 -12.95
N ASP A 472 17.09 8.19 -12.89
CA ASP A 472 17.96 8.35 -14.06
C ASP A 472 18.35 6.99 -14.68
N ARG A 473 18.51 5.89 -13.90
CA ARG A 473 18.73 4.55 -14.47
C ARG A 473 17.47 3.95 -15.07
N LEU A 474 16.30 4.26 -14.52
CA LEU A 474 15.04 3.91 -15.18
C LEU A 474 14.82 4.80 -16.42
N ALA A 475 15.28 6.06 -16.45
CA ALA A 475 15.01 7.02 -17.52
C ALA A 475 16.08 7.14 -18.63
N GLN A 476 17.11 6.28 -18.70
CA GLN A 476 18.06 6.33 -19.83
C GLN A 476 17.42 5.77 -21.12
N PRO A 477 17.26 6.57 -22.19
CA PRO A 477 16.87 6.06 -23.50
C PRO A 477 18.03 5.34 -24.19
N VAL A 478 17.64 4.36 -24.99
CA VAL A 478 18.39 3.62 -26.02
C VAL A 478 19.33 4.53 -26.82
N LYS A 479 20.57 4.72 -26.37
CA LYS A 479 21.71 5.22 -27.17
C LYS A 479 23.03 4.64 -26.63
N GLN A 480 23.14 3.32 -26.61
CA GLN A 480 24.44 2.63 -26.55
C GLN A 480 24.27 1.19 -27.05
N ALA A 481 23.80 1.07 -28.29
CA ALA A 481 23.83 -0.17 -29.05
C ALA A 481 24.27 0.11 -30.50
N CYS A 482 25.27 0.97 -30.65
CA CYS A 482 26.10 1.13 -31.84
C CYS A 482 27.38 1.81 -31.33
N HIS A 483 28.54 1.25 -31.66
CA HIS A 483 29.91 1.65 -31.31
C HIS A 483 30.59 0.79 -30.24
N SER A 484 31.54 -0.02 -30.73
CA SER A 484 32.59 -0.82 -30.08
C SER A 484 32.09 -1.94 -29.14
N GLY A 485 32.34 -3.23 -29.38
CA GLY A 485 33.52 -3.83 -30.00
C GLY A 485 34.61 -4.02 -28.95
N VAL A 486 34.64 -5.23 -28.36
CA VAL A 486 35.83 -5.91 -27.80
C VAL A 486 36.41 -5.36 -26.48
N MET A 487 36.14 -6.04 -25.34
CA MET A 487 37.12 -6.75 -24.49
C MET A 487 36.66 -7.01 -23.03
N GLN A 488 36.93 -8.27 -22.64
CA GLN A 488 37.41 -8.76 -21.34
C GLN A 488 36.58 -8.61 -20.05
N VAL A 489 36.17 -9.80 -19.61
CA VAL A 489 35.80 -10.20 -18.26
C VAL A 489 36.97 -9.96 -17.30
N SER A 490 36.76 -9.22 -16.20
CA SER A 490 37.55 -9.40 -14.99
C SER A 490 36.82 -8.94 -13.73
N ASN A 491 37.02 -9.75 -12.69
CA ASN A 491 36.40 -9.77 -11.37
C ASN A 491 36.39 -8.45 -10.60
N ALA A 492 35.23 -8.11 -10.03
CA ALA A 492 35.11 -7.26 -8.84
C ALA A 492 33.99 -7.79 -7.93
N SER A 493 34.17 -9.00 -7.41
CA SER A 493 33.35 -9.59 -6.35
C SER A 493 34.26 -10.03 -5.20
N ALA A 494 34.90 -9.05 -4.54
CA ALA A 494 35.73 -9.29 -3.36
C ALA A 494 36.05 -7.97 -2.64
N HIS A 495 35.05 -7.24 -2.11
CA HIS A 495 35.31 -6.23 -1.05
C HIS A 495 34.09 -5.83 -0.19
N LEU A 496 32.98 -6.58 -0.22
CA LEU A 496 31.82 -6.36 0.66
C LEU A 496 31.36 -7.66 1.32
N LYS A 497 32.32 -8.42 1.88
CA LYS A 497 32.05 -9.67 2.62
C LYS A 497 32.84 -9.81 3.92
N GLN A 498 33.17 -8.68 4.56
CA GLN A 498 33.72 -8.65 5.92
C GLN A 498 33.12 -7.45 6.66
N LEU A 499 31.94 -7.64 7.25
CA LEU A 499 31.37 -6.88 8.39
C LEU A 499 30.03 -7.47 8.88
N SER A 500 29.70 -8.70 8.46
CA SER A 500 28.53 -9.47 8.87
C SER A 500 29.03 -10.82 9.35
N ASP A 501 29.57 -10.87 10.56
CA ASP A 501 29.62 -12.09 11.38
C ASP A 501 30.21 -11.73 12.74
N ARG A 502 29.32 -11.48 13.71
CA ARG A 502 29.53 -11.68 15.16
C ARG A 502 28.16 -11.62 15.84
N PRO A 503 27.60 -12.74 16.32
CA PRO A 503 26.52 -12.73 17.28
C PRO A 503 27.14 -12.61 18.68
N GLU A 504 26.88 -11.52 19.40
CA GLU A 504 27.10 -11.50 20.85
C GLU A 504 25.82 -11.99 21.57
N PRO A 505 25.94 -12.87 22.57
CA PRO A 505 24.81 -13.34 23.34
C PRO A 505 24.42 -12.29 24.38
N ILE A 506 23.17 -11.82 24.35
CA ILE A 506 22.62 -11.00 25.43
C ILE A 506 22.14 -11.94 26.55
N THR A 507 22.92 -12.00 27.62
CA THR A 507 22.55 -12.53 28.92
C THR A 507 21.64 -11.56 29.67
N ASN A 508 20.62 -12.13 30.33
CA ASN A 508 19.88 -11.67 31.51
C ASN A 508 19.64 -10.16 31.70
N LEU A 509 18.39 -9.74 31.55
CA LEU A 509 17.86 -8.52 32.17
C LEU A 509 17.04 -8.90 33.39
N ASP A 510 17.48 -8.35 34.53
CA ASP A 510 16.95 -8.51 35.87
C ASP A 510 15.45 -8.24 35.96
N VAL A 511 14.74 -9.22 36.52
CA VAL A 511 13.39 -9.08 37.06
C VAL A 511 13.52 -8.41 38.42
N VAL A 512 13.17 -7.13 38.50
CA VAL A 512 12.95 -6.45 39.79
C VAL A 512 11.61 -6.94 40.35
N LEU A 513 11.67 -7.89 41.28
CA LEU A 513 10.54 -8.32 42.11
C LEU A 513 10.24 -7.26 43.19
N PRO A 514 8.97 -6.92 43.46
CA PRO A 514 8.62 -6.15 44.64
C PRO A 514 8.71 -7.04 45.90
N HIS A 515 9.43 -6.53 46.90
CA HIS A 515 9.59 -7.11 48.23
C HIS A 515 8.25 -7.45 48.89
N GLN A 516 8.13 -8.69 49.34
CA GLN A 516 7.25 -9.06 50.44
C GLN A 516 7.84 -8.52 51.75
N LEU A 517 7.09 -7.73 52.50
CA LEU A 517 7.29 -7.53 53.92
C LEU A 517 6.41 -8.54 54.66
N GLY A 518 7.06 -9.43 55.40
CA GLY A 518 6.42 -10.44 56.23
C GLY A 518 5.82 -9.88 57.52
N ASN A 519 4.82 -10.63 57.97
CA ASN A 519 4.18 -10.69 59.28
C ASN A 519 4.87 -10.03 60.47
N SER A 520 4.05 -9.38 61.30
CA SER A 520 4.22 -9.33 62.74
C SER A 520 2.84 -9.22 63.40
N SER A 521 2.51 -10.25 64.19
CA SER A 521 1.50 -10.32 65.27
C SER A 521 0.01 -10.38 64.90
#